data_AF-Q2TXZ6-F1
#
_entry.id   AF-Q2TXZ6-F1
#
_cell.length_a   1.000
_cell.length_b   1.000
_cell.length_c   1.000
_cell.angle_alpha   90.00
_cell.angle_beta   90.00
_cell.angle_gamma   90.00
#
_symmetry.space_group_name_H-M   'P 1'
#
loop_
_entity.id
_entity.type
_entity.pdbx_description
1 polymer ?
#
loop_
_entity_poly.entity_id
_entity_poly.type
_entity_poly.pdbx_seq_one_letter_code
_entity_poly.pdbx_strand_id
1 'polypeptide(L)'
;MDSLQNHTAIPNPTVFPLDILSGFHYTFLIRNPRQSIPSLYQCSIPPKSHITGWNGFKATDAGYAELRILFDYLVQVQIIGPGTGNDICIVDADDLLADPEGIVEEYCCSVGIPYDPRSLHWGAEKDQQRARDIFQNWIPFHDAALKSTSLNPQPPRVTTLEDDIAEWTEKFGAEAAMLIHQNVEDNMEDYLYLKQFAIKT
;
A
#
# COMPACT_ATOMS: atom_id res chain seq x y z
N MET A 1 28.12 -38.09 5.14
CA MET A 1 28.72 -36.75 4.96
C MET A 1 28.21 -36.16 3.65
N ASP A 2 27.11 -35.46 3.57
CA ASP A 2 25.85 -35.57 4.28
C ASP A 2 24.78 -35.35 3.22
N SER A 3 23.75 -36.17 3.27
CA SER A 3 22.57 -36.05 2.44
C SER A 3 21.93 -34.70 2.71
N LEU A 4 22.09 -33.74 1.80
CA LEU A 4 21.23 -32.56 1.75
C LEU A 4 19.81 -33.09 1.58
N GLN A 5 19.06 -32.98 2.67
CA GLN A 5 17.67 -33.38 2.76
C GLN A 5 16.90 -32.72 1.62
N ASN A 6 16.02 -33.49 0.99
CA ASN A 6 14.96 -33.00 0.12
C ASN A 6 14.11 -31.99 0.91
N HIS A 7 14.53 -30.73 0.94
CA HIS A 7 13.63 -29.63 1.20
C HIS A 7 12.69 -29.59 0.00
N THR A 8 11.41 -29.86 0.24
CA THR A 8 10.33 -29.52 -0.69
C THR A 8 10.59 -28.08 -1.16
N ALA A 9 11.00 -27.90 -2.41
CA ALA A 9 11.29 -26.58 -2.95
C ALA A 9 10.04 -25.72 -2.77
N ILE A 10 10.15 -24.64 -1.98
CA ILE A 10 9.05 -23.70 -1.74
C ILE A 10 8.59 -23.20 -3.12
N PRO A 11 7.34 -23.43 -3.53
CA PRO A 11 6.87 -23.01 -4.85
C PRO A 11 6.98 -21.48 -5.00
N ASN A 12 7.67 -21.02 -6.04
CA ASN A 12 7.78 -19.60 -6.34
C ASN A 12 6.44 -19.08 -6.89
N PRO A 13 5.76 -18.15 -6.20
CA PRO A 13 4.47 -17.61 -6.65
C PRO A 13 4.62 -16.59 -7.79
N THR A 14 5.85 -16.24 -8.19
CA THR A 14 6.14 -15.20 -9.18
C THR A 14 6.62 -15.81 -10.51
N VAL A 15 6.65 -14.98 -11.54
CA VAL A 15 7.28 -15.30 -12.83
C VAL A 15 8.79 -15.02 -12.85
N PHE A 16 9.34 -14.45 -11.78
CA PHE A 16 10.75 -14.08 -11.68
C PHE A 16 11.55 -15.18 -11.00
N PRO A 17 12.69 -15.61 -11.54
CA PRO A 17 13.54 -16.57 -10.86
C PRO A 17 14.17 -15.96 -9.59
N LEU A 18 14.60 -16.83 -8.67
CA LEU A 18 15.04 -16.43 -7.34
C LEU A 18 16.25 -15.48 -7.36
N ASP A 19 17.18 -15.69 -8.30
CA ASP A 19 18.37 -14.84 -8.47
C ASP A 19 18.02 -13.39 -8.83
N ILE A 20 16.96 -13.19 -9.63
CA ILE A 20 16.42 -11.87 -9.94
C ILE A 20 15.74 -11.27 -8.71
N LEU A 21 14.92 -12.06 -8.00
CA LEU A 21 14.24 -11.59 -6.80
C LEU A 21 15.23 -11.15 -5.70
N SER A 22 16.34 -11.86 -5.53
CA SER A 22 17.41 -11.51 -4.57
C SER A 22 18.16 -10.22 -4.91
N GLY A 23 17.98 -9.68 -6.13
CA GLY A 23 18.60 -8.42 -6.55
C GLY A 23 17.85 -7.15 -6.11
N PHE A 24 16.66 -7.29 -5.51
CA PHE A 24 15.84 -6.16 -5.10
C PHE A 24 15.87 -5.92 -3.59
N HIS A 25 15.66 -4.66 -3.20
CA HIS A 25 15.21 -4.30 -1.86
C HIS A 25 13.67 -4.18 -1.90
N TYR A 26 12.97 -4.82 -0.96
CA TYR A 26 11.51 -4.86 -0.96
C TYR A 26 10.93 -3.90 0.08
N THR A 27 9.93 -3.14 -0.35
CA THR A 27 9.09 -2.32 0.52
C THR A 27 7.64 -2.63 0.22
N PHE A 28 6.83 -2.83 1.26
CA PHE A 28 5.40 -3.00 1.14
C PHE A 28 4.69 -1.80 1.72
N LEU A 29 3.78 -1.18 0.95
CA LEU A 29 2.87 -0.16 1.46
C LEU A 29 1.49 -0.79 1.62
N ILE A 30 0.99 -0.83 2.85
CA ILE A 30 -0.35 -1.34 3.16
C ILE A 30 -1.24 -0.19 3.64
N ARG A 31 -2.55 -0.35 3.46
CA ARG A 31 -3.55 0.60 3.92
C ARG A 31 -4.74 -0.15 4.45
N ASN A 32 -5.38 0.35 5.49
CA ASN A 32 -6.57 -0.25 6.06
C ASN A 32 -7.69 -0.41 4.99
N PRO A 33 -8.26 -1.63 4.80
CA PRO A 33 -9.32 -1.91 3.84
C PRO A 33 -10.52 -0.97 3.94
N ARG A 34 -10.89 -0.53 5.16
CA ARG A 34 -12.00 0.41 5.40
C ARG A 34 -11.83 1.75 4.68
N GLN A 35 -10.60 2.13 4.32
CA GLN A 35 -10.30 3.35 3.57
C GLN A 35 -9.93 3.05 2.11
N SER A 36 -9.19 1.97 1.86
CA SER A 36 -8.67 1.67 0.52
C SER A 36 -9.75 1.12 -0.42
N ILE A 37 -10.62 0.21 0.03
CA ILE A 37 -11.65 -0.43 -0.79
C ILE A 37 -12.70 0.59 -1.29
N PRO A 38 -13.31 1.44 -0.44
CA PRO A 38 -14.23 2.47 -0.95
C PRO A 38 -13.53 3.49 -1.85
N SER A 39 -12.26 3.81 -1.60
CA SER A 39 -11.46 4.67 -2.46
C SER A 39 -11.20 4.04 -3.83
N LEU A 40 -10.90 2.73 -3.85
CA LEU A 40 -10.72 1.94 -5.06
C LEU A 40 -12.04 1.85 -5.82
N TYR A 41 -13.15 1.49 -5.16
CA TYR A 41 -14.49 1.49 -5.75
C TYR A 41 -14.83 2.82 -6.42
N GLN A 42 -14.54 3.95 -5.75
CA GLN A 42 -14.80 5.29 -6.30
C GLN A 42 -14.06 5.55 -7.62
N CYS A 43 -12.88 4.95 -7.84
CA CYS A 43 -12.16 5.07 -9.11
C CYS A 43 -12.80 4.29 -10.26
N SER A 44 -13.70 3.34 -9.97
CA SER A 44 -14.40 2.49 -10.96
C SER A 44 -15.75 3.04 -11.42
N ILE A 45 -16.19 4.18 -10.85
CA ILE A 45 -17.47 4.83 -11.15
C ILE A 45 -17.29 6.29 -11.63
N PRO A 46 -18.29 6.85 -12.35
CA PRO A 46 -18.26 8.26 -12.74
C PRO A 46 -18.21 9.21 -11.54
N PRO A 47 -17.56 10.38 -11.66
CA PRO A 47 -16.87 10.89 -12.85
C PRO A 47 -15.44 10.35 -13.02
N LYS A 48 -14.87 9.64 -12.03
CA LYS A 48 -13.48 9.18 -12.10
C LYS A 48 -13.26 8.12 -13.18
N SER A 49 -14.20 7.19 -13.34
CA SER A 49 -14.12 6.15 -14.39
C SER A 49 -14.07 6.71 -15.80
N HIS A 50 -14.64 7.90 -16.03
CA HIS A 50 -14.56 8.59 -17.33
C HIS A 50 -13.13 9.01 -17.68
N ILE A 51 -12.28 9.23 -16.67
CA ILE A 51 -10.90 9.66 -16.86
C ILE A 51 -9.96 8.46 -16.79
N THR A 52 -10.19 7.52 -15.86
CA THR A 52 -9.37 6.31 -15.74
C THR A 52 -9.60 5.30 -16.87
N GLY A 53 -10.79 5.32 -17.49
CA GLY A 53 -11.26 4.27 -18.40
C GLY A 53 -11.54 2.94 -17.70
N TRP A 54 -11.30 2.86 -16.39
CA TRP A 54 -11.52 1.66 -15.58
C TRP A 54 -12.96 1.66 -15.09
N ASN A 55 -13.72 0.69 -15.57
CA ASN A 55 -15.13 0.51 -15.26
C ASN A 55 -15.33 -0.87 -14.66
N GLY A 56 -16.17 -0.96 -13.63
CA GLY A 56 -16.47 -2.21 -12.95
C GLY A 56 -15.41 -2.55 -11.92
N PHE A 57 -15.72 -2.27 -10.66
CA PHE A 57 -14.93 -2.70 -9.52
C PHE A 57 -14.73 -4.22 -9.56
N LYS A 58 -13.49 -4.66 -9.35
CA LYS A 58 -13.14 -6.06 -9.16
C LYS A 58 -12.47 -6.22 -7.81
N ALA A 59 -13.00 -7.13 -7.01
CA ALA A 59 -12.45 -7.50 -5.70
C ALA A 59 -10.95 -7.85 -5.77
N THR A 60 -10.56 -8.57 -6.84
CA THR A 60 -9.18 -9.00 -7.10
C THR A 60 -8.20 -7.85 -7.33
N ASP A 61 -8.68 -6.63 -7.60
CA ASP A 61 -7.82 -5.47 -7.80
C ASP A 61 -7.34 -4.86 -6.47
N ALA A 62 -7.82 -5.36 -5.32
CA ALA A 62 -7.41 -4.90 -3.98
C ALA A 62 -5.99 -5.34 -3.59
N GLY A 63 -5.55 -6.53 -4.02
CA GLY A 63 -4.16 -6.97 -3.97
C GLY A 63 -3.60 -7.41 -2.61
N TYR A 64 -4.41 -7.49 -1.54
CA TYR A 64 -3.91 -7.81 -0.19
C TYR A 64 -3.38 -9.23 -0.08
N ALA A 65 -4.12 -10.21 -0.61
CA ALA A 65 -3.71 -11.60 -0.62
C ALA A 65 -2.41 -11.77 -1.42
N GLU A 66 -2.28 -11.12 -2.57
CA GLU A 66 -1.08 -11.15 -3.40
C GLU A 66 0.13 -10.53 -2.68
N LEU A 67 -0.06 -9.41 -1.96
CA LEU A 67 0.99 -8.81 -1.13
C LEU A 67 1.46 -9.78 -0.04
N ARG A 68 0.54 -10.44 0.65
CA ARG A 68 0.87 -11.44 1.69
C ARG A 68 1.59 -12.64 1.11
N ILE A 69 1.11 -13.20 -0.01
CA ILE A 69 1.74 -14.34 -0.68
C ILE A 69 3.19 -14.02 -1.06
N LEU A 70 3.43 -12.84 -1.65
CA LEU A 70 4.77 -12.42 -2.01
C LEU A 70 5.65 -12.19 -0.77
N PHE A 71 5.12 -11.51 0.25
CA PHE A 71 5.82 -11.27 1.51
C PHE A 71 6.24 -12.59 2.18
N ASP A 72 5.30 -13.51 2.37
CA ASP A 72 5.55 -14.83 2.99
C ASP A 72 6.59 -15.61 2.20
N TYR A 73 6.51 -15.59 0.87
CA TYR A 73 7.48 -16.25 0.01
C TYR A 73 8.89 -15.69 0.21
N LEU A 74 9.05 -14.36 0.17
CA LEU A 74 10.35 -13.69 0.31
C LEU A 74 10.98 -13.92 1.68
N VAL A 75 10.17 -13.98 2.75
CA VAL A 75 10.61 -14.37 4.10
C VAL A 75 11.06 -15.83 4.12
N GLN A 76 10.25 -16.75 3.58
CA GLN A 76 10.55 -18.19 3.59
C GLN A 76 11.83 -18.55 2.83
N VAL A 77 12.11 -17.88 1.71
CA VAL A 77 13.35 -18.06 0.93
C VAL A 77 14.51 -17.18 1.40
N GLN A 78 14.35 -16.48 2.53
CA GLN A 78 15.39 -15.69 3.19
C GLN A 78 15.98 -14.58 2.29
N ILE A 79 15.13 -13.91 1.50
CA ILE A 79 15.49 -12.67 0.79
C ILE A 79 15.31 -11.45 1.69
N ILE A 80 14.27 -11.46 2.54
CA ILE A 80 14.01 -10.44 3.55
C ILE A 80 13.82 -11.06 4.93
N GLY A 81 14.04 -10.28 5.98
CA GLY A 81 13.84 -10.68 7.37
C GLY A 81 15.12 -11.03 8.14
N PRO A 82 14.99 -11.55 9.37
CA PRO A 82 16.11 -11.70 10.29
C PRO A 82 17.26 -12.52 9.69
N GLY A 83 18.45 -11.93 9.66
CA GLY A 83 19.67 -12.60 9.17
C GLY A 83 19.93 -12.48 7.66
N THR A 84 19.07 -11.80 6.90
CA THR A 84 19.23 -11.64 5.44
C THR A 84 20.01 -10.39 5.02
N GLY A 85 20.25 -9.45 5.95
CA GLY A 85 20.82 -8.14 5.65
C GLY A 85 19.82 -7.15 5.03
N ASN A 86 18.60 -7.61 4.70
CA ASN A 86 17.47 -6.79 4.28
C ASN A 86 16.34 -6.98 5.30
N ASP A 87 16.22 -6.05 6.25
CA ASP A 87 15.14 -6.11 7.24
C ASP A 87 13.76 -5.95 6.57
N ILE A 88 12.72 -6.41 7.25
CA ILE A 88 11.35 -6.29 6.76
C ILE A 88 10.95 -4.82 6.75
N CYS A 89 10.57 -4.32 5.58
CA CYS A 89 10.13 -2.95 5.37
C CYS A 89 8.65 -2.90 4.96
N ILE A 90 7.75 -2.77 5.95
CA ILE A 90 6.31 -2.55 5.71
C ILE A 90 5.92 -1.19 6.27
N VAL A 91 5.33 -0.35 5.43
CA VAL A 91 4.77 0.94 5.80
C VAL A 91 3.25 0.81 5.87
N ASP A 92 2.65 1.07 7.03
CA ASP A 92 1.20 1.22 7.16
C ASP A 92 0.80 2.68 6.90
N ALA A 93 -0.17 2.87 6.02
CA ALA A 93 -0.56 4.21 5.59
C ALA A 93 -1.21 5.05 6.71
N ASP A 94 -1.90 4.41 7.68
CA ASP A 94 -2.47 5.15 8.82
C ASP A 94 -1.35 5.60 9.77
N ASP A 95 -0.37 4.72 10.03
CA ASP A 95 0.83 5.06 10.82
C ASP A 95 1.66 6.16 10.13
N LEU A 96 1.88 6.07 8.81
CA LEU A 96 2.57 7.10 8.00
C LEU A 96 1.85 8.46 8.06
N LEU A 97 0.52 8.47 8.03
CA LEU A 97 -0.23 9.73 8.12
C LEU A 97 -0.22 10.30 9.53
N ALA A 98 -0.17 9.46 10.57
CA ALA A 98 -0.10 9.91 11.96
C ALA A 98 1.28 10.52 12.31
N ASP A 99 2.36 9.91 11.82
CA ASP A 99 3.74 10.37 12.02
C ASP A 99 4.58 10.30 10.72
N PRO A 100 4.39 11.25 9.79
CA PRO A 100 5.12 11.24 8.51
C PRO A 100 6.64 11.34 8.67
N GLU A 101 7.12 12.12 9.64
CA GLU A 101 8.56 12.34 9.85
C GLU A 101 9.23 11.08 10.37
N GLY A 102 8.71 10.49 11.46
CA GLY A 102 9.29 9.27 12.00
C GLY A 102 9.23 8.11 11.02
N ILE A 103 8.09 7.92 10.35
CA ILE A 103 7.91 6.76 9.45
C ILE A 103 8.78 6.91 8.19
N VAL A 104 8.91 8.11 7.61
CA VAL A 104 9.78 8.33 6.45
C VAL A 104 11.26 8.25 6.83
N GLU A 105 11.66 8.73 8.01
CA GLU A 105 13.02 8.59 8.51
C GLU A 105 13.40 7.11 8.69
N GLU A 106 12.55 6.32 9.33
CA GLU A 106 12.78 4.89 9.53
C GLU A 106 12.72 4.11 8.22
N TYR A 107 11.81 4.48 7.30
CA TYR A 107 11.81 3.95 5.93
C TYR A 107 13.15 4.19 5.23
N CYS A 108 13.63 5.44 5.25
CA CYS A 108 14.93 5.82 4.69
C CYS A 108 16.08 5.00 5.29
N CYS A 109 16.09 4.82 6.62
CA CYS A 109 17.05 3.99 7.33
C CYS A 109 17.01 2.54 6.83
N SER A 110 15.83 1.93 6.78
CA SER A 110 15.59 0.55 6.35
C SER A 110 16.10 0.27 4.93
N VAL A 111 15.88 1.20 3.99
CA VAL A 111 16.27 1.03 2.58
C VAL A 111 17.67 1.59 2.25
N GLY A 112 18.39 2.14 3.24
CA GLY A 112 19.73 2.69 3.06
C GLY A 112 19.79 4.03 2.31
N ILE A 113 18.72 4.83 2.35
CA ILE A 113 18.67 6.18 1.78
C ILE A 113 18.87 7.21 2.89
N PRO A 114 19.72 8.24 2.72
CA PRO A 114 19.81 9.33 3.70
C PRO A 114 18.48 10.08 3.82
N TYR A 115 17.94 10.17 5.03
CA TYR A 115 16.75 10.97 5.29
C TYR A 115 17.04 12.47 5.10
N ASP A 116 16.11 13.17 4.46
CA ASP A 116 16.09 14.62 4.32
C ASP A 116 14.69 15.11 4.73
N PRO A 117 14.55 15.88 5.83
CA PRO A 117 13.25 16.40 6.27
C PRO A 117 12.50 17.21 5.20
N ARG A 118 13.23 17.77 4.23
CA ARG A 118 12.62 18.49 3.10
C ARG A 118 11.84 17.56 2.17
N SER A 119 12.05 16.24 2.22
CA SER A 119 11.30 15.25 1.44
C SER A 119 9.78 15.30 1.72
N LEU A 120 9.38 15.78 2.90
CA LEU A 120 7.98 15.97 3.25
C LEU A 120 7.36 17.27 2.69
N HIS A 121 8.14 18.11 2.00
CA HIS A 121 7.70 19.41 1.50
C HIS A 121 8.07 19.61 0.02
N TRP A 122 7.07 19.78 -0.84
CA TRP A 122 7.21 19.93 -2.29
C TRP A 122 6.43 21.14 -2.83
N GLY A 123 6.31 22.21 -2.04
CA GLY A 123 5.55 23.42 -2.40
C GLY A 123 6.24 24.38 -3.38
N ALA A 124 7.51 24.16 -3.76
CA ALA A 124 8.18 25.05 -4.69
C ALA A 124 7.60 24.89 -6.10
N GLU A 125 7.40 26.02 -6.81
CA GLU A 125 6.75 26.02 -8.13
C GLU A 125 7.43 25.09 -9.14
N LYS A 126 8.77 25.00 -9.08
CA LYS A 126 9.54 24.08 -9.93
C LYS A 126 9.18 22.61 -9.70
N ASP A 127 8.90 22.23 -8.45
CA ASP A 127 8.62 20.84 -8.07
C ASP A 127 7.17 20.51 -8.41
N GLN A 128 6.26 21.46 -8.17
CA GLN A 128 4.86 21.39 -8.59
C GLN A 128 4.70 21.28 -10.11
N GLN A 129 5.43 22.11 -10.87
CA GLN A 129 5.40 22.05 -12.33
C GLN A 129 5.93 20.71 -12.84
N ARG A 130 7.07 20.24 -12.31
CA ARG A 130 7.62 18.93 -12.65
C ARG A 130 6.63 17.80 -12.36
N ALA A 131 5.95 17.83 -11.21
CA ALA A 131 4.95 16.83 -10.85
C ALA A 131 3.76 16.84 -11.83
N ARG A 132 3.23 18.02 -12.18
CA ARG A 132 2.17 18.15 -13.18
C ARG A 132 2.57 17.57 -14.53
N ASP A 133 3.79 17.82 -14.99
CA ASP A 133 4.27 17.34 -16.29
C ASP A 133 4.42 15.81 -16.33
N ILE A 134 4.94 15.20 -15.26
CA ILE A 134 5.16 13.75 -15.16
C ILE A 134 3.83 13.00 -14.99
N PHE A 135 2.93 13.52 -14.14
CA PHE A 135 1.69 12.83 -13.78
C PHE A 135 0.46 13.27 -14.57
N GLN A 136 0.61 14.09 -15.62
CA GLN A 136 -0.51 14.57 -16.45
C GLN A 136 -1.43 13.46 -16.98
N ASN A 137 -0.90 12.26 -17.24
CA ASN A 137 -1.67 11.11 -17.73
C ASN A 137 -2.23 10.22 -16.60
N TRP A 138 -1.90 10.54 -15.35
CA TRP A 138 -2.24 9.78 -14.16
C TRP A 138 -3.03 10.60 -13.14
N ILE A 139 -3.59 11.74 -13.58
CA ILE A 139 -4.32 12.70 -12.73
C ILE A 139 -5.38 12.02 -11.85
N PRO A 140 -6.23 11.09 -12.32
CA PRO A 140 -7.28 10.51 -11.47
C PRO A 140 -6.78 9.83 -10.19
N PHE A 141 -5.54 9.33 -10.23
CA PHE A 141 -4.88 8.63 -9.14
C PHE A 141 -4.01 9.55 -8.28
N HIS A 142 -3.53 10.67 -8.84
CA HIS A 142 -2.58 11.57 -8.17
C HIS A 142 -3.12 12.98 -7.91
N ASP A 143 -4.38 13.27 -8.23
CA ASP A 143 -4.97 14.62 -8.13
C ASP A 143 -4.81 15.26 -6.74
N ALA A 144 -5.04 14.47 -5.68
CA ALA A 144 -4.87 14.94 -4.31
C ALA A 144 -3.41 15.31 -3.99
N ALA A 145 -2.45 14.49 -4.44
CA ALA A 145 -1.02 14.75 -4.25
C ALA A 145 -0.51 15.91 -5.11
N LEU A 146 -1.02 16.04 -6.35
CA LEU A 146 -0.70 17.15 -7.25
C LEU A 146 -1.24 18.51 -6.77
N LYS A 147 -2.23 18.49 -5.87
CA LYS A 147 -2.81 19.70 -5.23
C LYS A 147 -2.21 19.97 -3.85
N SER A 148 -1.37 19.08 -3.32
CA SER A 148 -0.73 19.27 -2.03
C SER A 148 0.68 19.83 -2.19
N THR A 149 1.21 20.39 -1.11
CA THR A 149 2.58 20.96 -1.05
C THR A 149 3.44 20.29 0.01
N SER A 150 2.87 19.39 0.80
CA SER A 150 3.57 18.65 1.85
C SER A 150 2.76 17.44 2.32
N LEU A 151 3.43 16.54 3.04
CA LEU A 151 2.82 15.48 3.85
C LEU A 151 2.79 15.93 5.30
N ASN A 152 1.67 16.53 5.73
CA ASN A 152 1.50 16.93 7.12
C ASN A 152 0.84 15.78 7.92
N PRO A 153 1.13 15.66 9.22
CA PRO A 153 0.43 14.73 10.10
C PRO A 153 -1.09 14.91 10.00
N GLN A 154 -1.81 13.80 9.89
CA GLN A 154 -3.26 13.76 9.91
C GLN A 154 -3.74 12.98 11.13
N PRO A 155 -4.80 13.45 11.81
CA PRO A 155 -5.37 12.68 12.90
C PRO A 155 -5.93 11.36 12.37
N PRO A 156 -5.82 10.25 13.14
CA PRO A 156 -6.43 8.99 12.77
C PRO A 156 -7.93 9.14 12.52
N ARG A 157 -8.45 8.43 11.52
CA ARG A 157 -9.89 8.38 11.26
C ARG A 157 -10.57 7.52 12.34
N VAL A 158 -11.25 8.17 13.27
CA VAL A 158 -12.00 7.50 14.34
C VAL A 158 -13.45 7.31 13.90
N THR A 159 -13.77 6.14 13.36
CA THR A 159 -15.13 5.78 12.88
C THR A 159 -15.45 4.33 13.24
N THR A 160 -16.72 4.05 13.52
CA THR A 160 -17.22 2.67 13.63
C THR A 160 -17.52 2.07 12.25
N LEU A 161 -17.64 0.75 12.16
CA LEU A 161 -18.00 0.10 10.90
C LEU A 161 -19.40 0.53 10.44
N GLU A 162 -20.30 0.77 11.39
CA GLU A 162 -21.64 1.30 11.15
C GLU A 162 -21.59 2.71 10.56
N ASP A 163 -20.73 3.59 11.07
CA ASP A 163 -20.52 4.94 10.52
C ASP A 163 -20.03 4.86 9.06
N ASP A 164 -19.08 3.96 8.79
CA ASP A 164 -18.54 3.73 7.45
C ASP A 164 -19.59 3.22 6.47
N ILE A 165 -20.37 2.21 6.86
CA ILE A 165 -21.43 1.64 6.02
C ILE A 165 -22.49 2.71 5.71
N ALA A 166 -22.84 3.55 6.69
CA ALA A 166 -23.76 4.66 6.49
C ALA A 166 -23.19 5.67 5.46
N GLU A 167 -21.92 6.06 5.59
CA GLU A 167 -21.24 6.95 4.64
C GLU A 167 -21.20 6.34 3.22
N TRP A 168 -20.84 5.06 3.09
CA TRP A 168 -20.80 4.38 1.80
C TRP A 168 -22.18 4.26 1.16
N THR A 169 -23.21 4.02 1.97
CA THR A 169 -24.61 3.93 1.50
C THR A 169 -25.09 5.27 0.98
N GLU A 170 -24.81 6.36 1.70
CA GLU A 170 -25.13 7.72 1.25
C GLU A 170 -24.40 8.06 -0.05
N LYS A 171 -23.10 7.74 -0.12
CA LYS A 171 -22.23 8.15 -1.22
C LYS A 171 -22.39 7.31 -2.49
N PHE A 172 -22.60 6.01 -2.35
CA PHE A 172 -22.55 5.05 -3.45
C PHE A 172 -23.85 4.26 -3.66
N GLY A 173 -24.80 4.35 -2.74
CA GLY A 173 -26.02 3.55 -2.72
C GLY A 173 -25.85 2.23 -1.97
N ALA A 174 -26.97 1.63 -1.57
CA ALA A 174 -27.00 0.46 -0.68
C ALA A 174 -26.30 -0.78 -1.27
N GLU A 175 -26.52 -1.08 -2.55
CA GLU A 175 -25.90 -2.25 -3.20
C GLU A 175 -24.37 -2.11 -3.25
N ALA A 176 -23.88 -0.92 -3.58
CA ALA A 176 -22.45 -0.63 -3.60
C ALA A 176 -21.83 -0.68 -2.20
N ALA A 177 -22.53 -0.15 -1.19
CA ALA A 177 -22.07 -0.20 0.20
C ALA A 177 -21.94 -1.64 0.71
N MET A 178 -22.90 -2.52 0.37
CA MET A 178 -22.81 -3.95 0.69
C MET A 178 -21.61 -4.61 0.01
N LEU A 179 -21.38 -4.32 -1.27
CA LEU A 179 -20.22 -4.84 -2.01
C LEU A 179 -18.90 -4.37 -1.39
N ILE A 180 -18.78 -3.08 -1.08
CA ILE A 180 -17.61 -2.49 -0.42
C ILE A 180 -17.37 -3.16 0.92
N HIS A 181 -18.41 -3.26 1.75
CA HIS A 181 -18.31 -3.89 3.07
C HIS A 181 -17.81 -5.33 2.99
N GLN A 182 -18.38 -6.15 2.09
CA GLN A 182 -17.89 -7.52 1.90
C GLN A 182 -16.41 -7.56 1.53
N ASN A 183 -15.97 -6.66 0.63
CA ASN A 183 -14.57 -6.61 0.20
C ASN A 183 -13.63 -6.06 1.30
N VAL A 184 -14.13 -5.22 2.20
CA VAL A 184 -13.38 -4.80 3.39
C VAL A 184 -13.11 -6.01 4.28
N GLU A 185 -14.13 -6.80 4.57
CA GLU A 185 -14.02 -8.01 5.40
C GLU A 185 -13.08 -9.04 4.75
N ASP A 186 -13.25 -9.30 3.45
CA ASP A 186 -12.45 -10.28 2.69
C ASP A 186 -10.94 -9.97 2.71
N ASN A 187 -10.55 -8.69 2.85
CA ASN A 187 -9.15 -8.27 2.83
C ASN A 187 -8.58 -7.91 4.23
N MET A 188 -9.43 -7.91 5.26
CA MET A 188 -9.03 -7.45 6.60
C MET A 188 -8.00 -8.38 7.26
N GLU A 189 -8.13 -9.69 7.07
CA GLU A 189 -7.21 -10.67 7.66
C GLU A 189 -5.78 -10.45 7.15
N ASP A 190 -5.60 -10.34 5.83
CA ASP A 190 -4.29 -10.15 5.21
C ASP A 190 -3.67 -8.81 5.60
N TYR A 191 -4.49 -7.75 5.67
CA TYR A 191 -4.05 -6.45 6.18
C TYR A 191 -3.54 -6.55 7.63
N LEU A 192 -4.32 -7.15 8.54
CA LEU A 192 -3.95 -7.28 9.94
C LEU A 192 -2.74 -8.21 10.15
N TYR A 193 -2.57 -9.21 9.28
CA TYR A 193 -1.37 -10.04 9.25
C TYR A 193 -0.13 -9.21 8.91
N LEU A 194 -0.14 -8.50 7.78
CA LEU A 194 0.99 -7.68 7.33
C LEU A 194 1.29 -6.53 8.30
N LYS A 195 0.25 -5.94 8.92
CA LYS A 195 0.40 -4.84 9.88
C LYS A 195 1.24 -5.21 11.12
N GLN A 196 1.33 -6.49 11.47
CA GLN A 196 2.19 -6.95 12.58
C GLN A 196 3.68 -6.70 12.32
N PHE A 197 4.07 -6.54 11.05
CA PHE A 197 5.44 -6.29 10.63
C PHE A 197 5.67 -4.84 10.18
N ALA A 198 4.66 -3.97 10.30
CA ALA A 198 4.79 -2.57 9.95
C ALA A 198 5.82 -1.87 10.83
N ILE A 199 6.58 -0.95 10.23
CA ILE A 199 7.48 -0.02 10.92
C ILE A 199 6.72 0.64 12.08
N LYS A 200 7.41 0.80 13.22
CA LYS A 200 6.90 1.48 14.40
C LYS A 200 7.85 2.59 14.78
N THR A 201 7.29 3.76 15.08
CA THR A 201 7.98 4.94 15.61
C THR A 201 7.57 5.19 17.05
#